data_AF-A0A2G2QTI7-F1
#
_entry.id   AF-A0A2G2QTI7-F1
#
_cell.length_a   1.000
_cell.length_b   1.000
_cell.length_c   1.000
_cell.angle_alpha   90.00
_cell.angle_beta   90.00
_cell.angle_gamma   90.00
#
_symmetry.space_group_name_H-M   'P 1'
#
loop_
_entity.id
_entity.type
_entity.pdbx_description
1 polymer ?
#
loop_
_entity_poly.entity_id
_entity_poly.type
_entity_poly.pdbx_seq_one_letter_code
_entity_poly.pdbx_strand_id
1 'polypeptide(L)'
;MLAETYYEQLYCEVQAAGQGADLPSLLDFRRNNDKIQALLLRRPATRAGIDVAVPADTRLPVPEIVEAAKPLETDNVLDGCQFDHPWLICEGVRYALVSNLANSRLAGGVLKPSNKMRIPAFRGAMDDRAARAEYLAAAYRQYLEKMMEIGLGGSTFSYAKFVYLFDDVMARGVDFAQRFETMFGFLKKDKQRLAVNESQPDSLALQLEHCDQVGRQLVACNNGRKNYLFRRQD
;
A
#
# COMPACT_ATOMS: atom_id res chain seq x y z
N MET A 1 -11.06 -1.76 -4.49
CA MET A 1 -10.53 -2.60 -3.40
C MET A 1 -9.05 -2.81 -3.70
N LEU A 2 -8.15 -2.60 -2.74
CA LEU A 2 -6.72 -2.85 -2.94
C LEU A 2 -6.43 -4.32 -2.65
N ALA A 3 -5.53 -4.92 -3.43
CA ALA A 3 -5.03 -6.25 -3.15
C ALA A 3 -4.16 -6.25 -1.88
N GLU A 4 -4.37 -7.23 -1.00
CA GLU A 4 -3.77 -7.27 0.33
C GLU A 4 -2.64 -8.31 0.47
N THR A 5 -2.41 -9.15 -0.53
CA THR A 5 -1.34 -10.16 -0.55
C THR A 5 -0.69 -10.22 -1.92
N TYR A 6 0.47 -10.86 -2.04
CA TYR A 6 1.09 -11.12 -3.35
C TYR A 6 0.12 -11.78 -4.34
N TYR A 7 -0.63 -12.80 -3.90
CA TYR A 7 -1.58 -13.49 -4.75
C TYR A 7 -2.83 -12.69 -5.07
N GLU A 8 -3.31 -11.85 -4.15
CA GLU A 8 -4.38 -10.91 -4.49
C GLU A 8 -3.92 -9.87 -5.52
N GLN A 9 -2.66 -9.44 -5.47
CA GLN A 9 -2.11 -8.53 -6.49
C GLN A 9 -2.15 -9.23 -7.84
N LEU A 10 -1.58 -10.44 -7.92
CA LEU A 10 -1.64 -11.26 -9.14
C LEU A 10 -3.07 -11.49 -9.64
N TYR A 11 -4.02 -11.78 -8.74
CA TYR A 11 -5.43 -11.92 -9.09
C TYR A 11 -5.96 -10.67 -9.80
N CYS A 12 -5.70 -9.48 -9.24
CA CYS A 12 -6.10 -8.22 -9.86
C CYS A 12 -5.42 -7.99 -11.22
N GLU A 13 -4.14 -8.32 -11.34
CA GLU A 13 -3.38 -8.19 -12.61
C GLU A 13 -3.95 -9.10 -13.71
N VAL A 14 -4.26 -10.35 -13.37
CA VAL A 14 -4.86 -11.34 -14.27
C VAL A 14 -6.26 -10.91 -14.73
N GLN A 15 -7.08 -10.41 -13.80
CA GLN A 15 -8.40 -9.86 -14.13
C GLN A 15 -8.28 -8.66 -15.07
N ALA A 16 -7.38 -7.72 -14.77
CA ALA A 16 -7.15 -6.53 -15.59
C ALA A 16 -6.56 -6.86 -16.98
N ALA A 17 -5.87 -7.99 -17.12
CA ALA A 17 -5.40 -8.54 -18.40
C ALA A 17 -6.47 -9.30 -19.19
N GLY A 18 -7.70 -9.42 -18.66
CA GLY A 18 -8.80 -10.14 -19.32
C GLY A 18 -8.68 -11.67 -19.25
N GLN A 19 -7.79 -12.20 -18.40
CA GLN A 19 -7.53 -13.64 -18.27
C GLN A 19 -8.20 -14.28 -17.04
N GLY A 20 -9.06 -13.51 -16.35
CA GLY A 20 -9.69 -13.90 -15.10
C GLY A 20 -11.03 -14.64 -15.20
N ALA A 21 -11.48 -15.01 -16.41
CA ALA A 21 -12.79 -15.64 -16.62
C ALA A 21 -12.97 -16.96 -15.84
N ASP A 22 -11.88 -17.72 -15.68
CA ASP A 22 -11.87 -19.01 -14.99
C ASP A 22 -11.54 -18.89 -13.49
N LEU A 23 -11.30 -17.67 -12.99
CA LEU A 23 -10.98 -17.46 -11.58
C LEU A 23 -12.26 -17.46 -10.74
N PRO A 24 -12.21 -18.02 -9.52
CA PRO A 24 -13.30 -17.88 -8.57
C PRO A 24 -13.49 -16.40 -8.20
N SER A 25 -14.62 -16.07 -7.55
CA SER A 25 -14.82 -14.72 -7.00
C SER A 25 -13.66 -14.32 -6.08
N LEU A 26 -13.36 -13.02 -5.96
CA LEU A 26 -12.27 -12.57 -5.07
C LEU A 26 -12.50 -13.04 -3.62
N LEU A 27 -13.75 -13.10 -3.16
CA LEU A 27 -14.09 -13.59 -1.83
C LEU A 27 -13.73 -15.07 -1.67
N ASP A 28 -14.06 -15.91 -2.66
CA ASP A 28 -13.74 -17.33 -2.64
C ASP A 28 -12.25 -17.57 -2.82
N PHE A 29 -11.59 -16.77 -3.66
CA PHE A 29 -10.14 -16.78 -3.83
C PHE A 29 -9.41 -16.54 -2.50
N ARG A 30 -9.83 -15.52 -1.74
CA ARG A 30 -9.28 -15.16 -0.42
C ARG A 30 -9.41 -16.25 0.63
N ARG A 31 -10.40 -17.13 0.52
CA ARG A 31 -10.60 -18.26 1.45
C ARG A 31 -9.59 -19.39 1.24
N ASN A 32 -8.89 -19.41 0.11
CA ASN A 32 -7.90 -20.42 -0.20
C ASN A 32 -6.55 -20.09 0.45
N ASN A 33 -5.79 -21.11 0.83
CA ASN A 33 -4.40 -20.92 1.24
C ASN A 33 -3.49 -20.56 0.04
N ASP A 34 -2.30 -20.04 0.32
CA ASP A 34 -1.29 -19.62 -0.66
C ASP A 34 -1.01 -20.63 -1.77
N LYS A 35 -0.90 -21.92 -1.44
CA LYS A 35 -0.63 -22.97 -2.43
C LYS A 35 -1.77 -23.09 -3.42
N ILE A 36 -3.01 -23.08 -2.93
CA ILE A 36 -4.20 -23.12 -3.79
C ILE A 36 -4.36 -21.81 -4.55
N GLN A 37 -4.14 -20.65 -3.93
CA GLN A 37 -4.15 -19.36 -4.61
C GLN A 37 -3.15 -19.32 -5.78
N ALA A 38 -1.91 -19.77 -5.55
CA ALA A 38 -0.89 -19.88 -6.60
C ALA A 38 -1.33 -20.81 -7.74
N LEU A 39 -1.90 -21.97 -7.41
CA LEU A 39 -2.37 -22.96 -8.39
C LEU A 39 -3.52 -22.41 -9.24
N LEU A 40 -4.48 -21.72 -8.62
CA LEU A 40 -5.60 -21.06 -9.31
C LEU A 40 -5.09 -19.98 -10.28
N LEU A 41 -4.05 -19.24 -9.90
CA LEU A 41 -3.48 -18.17 -10.72
C LEU A 41 -2.56 -18.67 -11.83
N ARG A 42 -1.89 -19.82 -11.66
CA ARG A 42 -0.81 -20.26 -12.55
C ARG A 42 -1.17 -20.20 -14.04
N ARG A 43 -2.25 -20.85 -14.46
CA ARG A 43 -2.67 -20.89 -15.87
C ARG A 43 -3.15 -19.52 -16.38
N PRO A 44 -4.09 -18.83 -15.70
CA PRO A 44 -4.51 -17.48 -16.06
C PRO A 44 -3.35 -16.47 -16.18
N ALA A 45 -2.42 -16.50 -15.24
CA ALA A 45 -1.25 -15.62 -15.22
C ALA A 45 -0.27 -15.91 -16.36
N THR A 46 0.00 -17.19 -16.67
CA THR A 46 0.81 -17.55 -17.85
C THR A 46 0.18 -17.03 -19.14
N ARG A 47 -1.15 -17.13 -19.32
CA ARG A 47 -1.84 -16.53 -20.48
C ARG A 47 -1.70 -15.01 -20.55
N ALA A 48 -1.56 -14.36 -19.41
CA ALA A 48 -1.34 -12.92 -19.29
C ALA A 48 0.15 -12.53 -19.39
N GLY A 49 1.08 -13.49 -19.52
CA GLY A 49 2.53 -13.23 -19.49
C GLY A 49 3.04 -12.80 -18.12
N ILE A 50 2.35 -13.20 -17.04
CA ILE A 50 2.69 -12.88 -15.65
C ILE A 50 3.26 -14.13 -14.99
N ASP A 51 4.48 -14.01 -14.44
CA ASP A 51 5.09 -15.09 -13.67
C ASP A 51 4.48 -15.18 -12.27
N VAL A 52 4.13 -16.41 -11.87
CA VAL A 52 3.59 -16.71 -10.54
C VAL A 52 4.68 -17.42 -9.75
N ALA A 53 5.16 -16.77 -8.70
CA ALA A 53 5.98 -17.44 -7.70
C ALA A 53 5.07 -18.40 -6.92
N VAL A 54 5.31 -19.70 -7.08
CA VAL A 54 4.69 -20.73 -6.26
C VAL A 54 5.52 -20.82 -4.97
N PRO A 55 4.90 -20.81 -3.77
CA PRO A 55 5.67 -20.91 -2.56
C PRO A 55 6.36 -22.28 -2.55
N ALA A 56 7.67 -22.32 -2.29
CA ALA A 56 8.24 -23.50 -1.66
C ALA A 56 7.51 -23.67 -0.32
N ASP A 57 7.21 -24.90 0.13
CA ASP A 57 6.25 -25.25 1.20
C ASP A 57 6.45 -24.55 2.59
N THR A 58 7.37 -23.61 2.73
CA THR A 58 7.51 -22.70 3.86
C THR A 58 6.45 -21.60 3.83
N ARG A 59 5.35 -21.81 4.56
CA ARG A 59 4.54 -20.70 5.07
C ARG A 59 5.47 -19.75 5.83
N LEU A 60 5.60 -18.51 5.39
CA LEU A 60 5.91 -17.47 6.35
C LEU A 60 4.73 -17.49 7.35
N PRO A 61 4.96 -17.67 8.65
CA PRO A 61 3.89 -17.44 9.62
C PRO A 61 3.37 -16.02 9.36
N VAL A 62 2.05 -15.88 9.17
CA VAL A 62 1.40 -14.56 9.30
C VAL A 62 1.80 -14.10 10.70
N PRO A 63 2.64 -13.07 10.85
CA PRO A 63 3.06 -12.67 12.18
C PRO A 63 1.80 -12.13 12.85
N GLU A 64 1.34 -12.86 13.87
CA GLU A 64 0.52 -12.29 14.91
C GLU A 64 1.38 -11.17 15.51
N ILE A 65 1.11 -9.94 15.06
CA ILE A 65 1.89 -8.74 15.35
C ILE A 65 3.25 -8.79 14.62
N VAL A 66 3.31 -8.20 13.42
CA VAL A 66 4.58 -7.73 12.85
C VAL A 66 5.17 -6.84 13.93
N GLU A 67 6.20 -7.33 14.62
CA GLU A 67 6.98 -6.62 15.63
C GLU A 67 7.12 -5.19 15.13
N ALA A 68 6.43 -4.27 15.83
CA ALA A 68 6.09 -2.96 15.30
C ALA A 68 7.32 -2.37 14.64
N ALA A 69 7.36 -2.45 13.32
CA ALA A 69 8.34 -1.73 12.55
C ALA A 69 7.88 -0.29 12.72
N LYS A 70 8.28 0.34 13.83
CA LYS A 70 8.21 1.77 13.93
C LYS A 70 9.21 2.28 12.91
N PRO A 71 8.82 3.20 12.02
CA PRO A 71 9.80 3.97 11.26
C PRO A 71 10.87 4.47 12.24
N LEU A 72 12.14 4.47 11.82
CA LEU A 72 13.27 5.00 12.61
C LEU A 72 12.81 6.23 13.40
N GLU A 73 13.00 6.18 14.72
CA GLU A 73 12.61 7.23 15.67
C GLU A 73 13.00 8.60 15.13
N THR A 74 12.04 9.31 14.56
CA THR A 74 12.08 10.77 14.54
C THR A 74 11.56 11.22 15.89
N ASP A 75 12.15 12.28 16.44
CA ASP A 75 11.74 12.99 17.65
C ASP A 75 10.21 12.95 17.85
N ASN A 76 9.71 12.98 19.09
CA ASN A 76 8.28 12.95 19.44
C ASN A 76 7.49 14.15 18.85
N VAL A 77 7.41 14.26 17.53
CA VAL A 77 6.75 15.34 16.78
C VAL A 77 5.24 15.20 16.86
N LEU A 78 4.74 14.06 17.36
CA LEU A 78 3.34 13.83 17.62
C LEU A 78 2.90 14.12 19.08
N ASP A 79 3.84 14.48 19.97
CA ASP A 79 3.50 14.88 21.32
C ASP A 79 2.63 16.15 21.28
N GLY A 80 1.56 16.17 22.08
CA GLY A 80 0.64 17.30 22.12
C GLY A 80 -0.25 17.47 20.88
N CYS A 81 -0.22 16.52 19.93
CA CYS A 81 -1.19 16.52 18.84
C CYS A 81 -2.62 16.28 19.34
N GLN A 82 -3.61 16.80 18.63
CA GLN A 82 -5.03 16.56 18.88
C GLN A 82 -5.80 16.38 17.57
N PHE A 83 -6.74 15.44 17.55
CA PHE A 83 -7.68 15.28 16.44
C PHE A 83 -8.81 16.29 16.58
N ASP A 84 -8.99 17.11 15.54
CA ASP A 84 -10.10 18.05 15.38
C ASP A 84 -10.66 17.89 13.96
N HIS A 85 -11.44 16.84 13.74
CA HIS A 85 -11.85 16.40 12.40
C HIS A 85 -12.33 17.57 11.51
N PRO A 86 -11.83 17.73 10.27
CA PRO A 86 -10.96 16.83 9.50
C PRO A 86 -9.45 17.08 9.69
N TRP A 87 -9.04 17.67 10.81
CA TRP A 87 -7.68 18.10 11.09
C TRP A 87 -7.00 17.23 12.14
N LEU A 88 -5.68 17.16 12.04
CA LEU A 88 -4.77 16.83 13.12
C LEU A 88 -3.95 18.09 13.41
N ILE A 89 -3.93 18.54 14.66
CA ILE A 89 -3.25 19.78 15.07
C ILE A 89 -2.15 19.42 16.04
N CYS A 90 -0.90 19.80 15.74
CA CYS A 90 0.29 19.52 16.54
C CYS A 90 1.05 20.82 16.76
N GLU A 91 1.12 21.32 17.99
CA GLU A 91 1.84 22.57 18.33
C GLU A 91 1.54 23.76 17.38
N GLY A 92 0.26 23.89 16.95
CA GLY A 92 -0.19 24.93 16.03
C GLY A 92 0.01 24.62 14.54
N VAL A 93 0.69 23.54 14.18
CA VAL A 93 0.75 23.02 12.81
C VAL A 93 -0.52 22.23 12.50
N ARG A 94 -1.18 22.56 11.39
CA ARG A 94 -2.39 21.87 10.94
C ARG A 94 -2.09 20.86 9.85
N TYR A 95 -2.65 19.67 9.97
CA TYR A 95 -2.61 18.63 8.96
C TYR A 95 -4.04 18.28 8.52
N ALA A 96 -4.32 18.37 7.22
CA ALA A 96 -5.63 18.04 6.64
C ALA A 96 -5.74 16.54 6.38
N LEU A 97 -6.89 15.93 6.70
CA LEU A 97 -7.21 14.58 6.28
C LEU A 97 -7.21 14.46 4.74
N VAL A 98 -6.46 13.48 4.24
CA VAL A 98 -6.37 13.17 2.82
C VAL A 98 -7.46 12.17 2.41
N SER A 99 -8.20 12.53 1.36
CA SER A 99 -9.23 11.68 0.74
C SER A 99 -8.75 11.11 -0.61
N ASN A 100 -9.57 10.24 -1.21
CA ASN A 100 -9.46 9.99 -2.65
C ASN A 100 -9.92 11.23 -3.43
N LEU A 101 -9.41 11.39 -4.65
CA LEU A 101 -9.75 12.48 -5.56
C LEU A 101 -10.24 11.93 -6.91
N ALA A 102 -11.32 12.49 -7.44
CA ALA A 102 -11.85 12.23 -8.77
C ALA A 102 -10.87 12.72 -9.85
N ASN A 103 -10.99 12.16 -11.04
CA ASN A 103 -10.03 12.42 -12.13
C ASN A 103 -9.98 13.89 -12.55
N SER A 104 -11.10 14.62 -12.42
CA SER A 104 -11.18 16.05 -12.70
C SER A 104 -10.33 16.91 -11.76
N ARG A 105 -10.00 16.41 -10.56
CA ARG A 105 -9.19 17.12 -9.55
C ARG A 105 -7.71 16.76 -9.60
N LEU A 106 -7.31 15.86 -10.50
CA LEU A 106 -5.93 15.42 -10.62
C LEU A 106 -5.12 16.35 -11.52
N ALA A 107 -3.83 16.48 -11.21
CA ALA A 107 -2.90 17.17 -12.11
C ALA A 107 -2.84 16.47 -13.48
N GLY A 108 -2.60 17.26 -14.52
CA GLY A 108 -2.53 16.75 -15.89
C GLY A 108 -1.44 15.68 -16.05
N GLY A 109 -1.82 14.52 -16.59
CA GLY A 109 -0.86 13.48 -16.96
C GLY A 109 -0.46 12.49 -15.85
N VAL A 110 -0.94 12.64 -14.61
CA VAL A 110 -0.58 11.73 -13.51
C VAL A 110 -1.04 10.28 -13.74
N LEU A 111 -2.06 10.06 -14.58
CA LEU A 111 -2.52 8.71 -14.94
C LEU A 111 -1.82 8.13 -16.18
N LYS A 112 -0.87 8.86 -16.80
CA LYS A 112 -0.16 8.37 -18.01
C LYS A 112 0.83 7.25 -17.68
N PRO A 113 1.21 6.42 -18.67
CA PRO A 113 2.24 5.38 -18.48
C PRO A 113 3.61 5.92 -18.05
N SER A 114 3.93 7.17 -18.41
CA SER A 114 5.16 7.86 -18.03
C SER A 114 5.26 8.17 -16.53
N ASN A 115 4.11 8.23 -15.82
CA ASN A 115 4.13 8.40 -14.38
C ASN A 115 4.47 7.05 -13.72
N LYS A 116 5.58 6.95 -12.99
CA LYS A 116 6.10 5.68 -12.46
C LYS A 116 6.10 5.66 -10.94
N MET A 117 5.98 4.48 -10.33
CA MET A 117 6.03 4.30 -8.88
C MET A 117 7.42 4.63 -8.34
N ARG A 118 8.47 4.15 -9.02
CA ARG A 118 9.89 4.46 -8.71
C ARG A 118 10.28 4.20 -7.25
N ILE A 119 9.75 3.15 -6.65
CA ILE A 119 10.34 2.63 -5.40
C ILE A 119 11.74 2.08 -5.74
N PRO A 120 12.79 2.44 -5.00
CA PRO A 120 14.13 1.91 -5.24
C PRO A 120 14.16 0.39 -5.00
N ALA A 121 15.04 -0.33 -5.69
CA ALA A 121 15.27 -1.74 -5.39
C ALA A 121 16.03 -1.88 -4.07
N PHE A 122 15.62 -2.82 -3.21
CA PHE A 122 16.37 -3.17 -2.01
C PHE A 122 17.64 -3.93 -2.40
N ARG A 123 18.80 -3.49 -1.91
CA ARG A 123 20.12 -4.10 -2.19
C ARG A 123 20.87 -4.53 -0.93
N GLY A 124 20.26 -4.34 0.24
CA GLY A 124 20.84 -4.76 1.52
C GLY A 124 20.64 -6.25 1.78
N ALA A 125 21.25 -6.73 2.86
CA ALA A 125 20.96 -8.06 3.38
C ALA A 125 19.60 -8.04 4.12
N MET A 126 18.82 -9.12 4.00
CA MET A 126 17.47 -9.19 4.61
C MET A 126 17.50 -9.20 6.15
N ASP A 127 18.60 -9.65 6.74
CA ASP A 127 18.86 -9.70 8.18
C ASP A 127 19.50 -8.40 8.72
N ASP A 128 19.95 -7.50 7.85
CA ASP A 128 20.39 -6.16 8.24
C ASP A 128 19.17 -5.30 8.57
N ARG A 129 18.81 -5.32 9.86
CA ARG A 129 17.66 -4.61 10.40
C ARG A 129 17.73 -3.10 10.15
N ALA A 130 18.91 -2.49 10.23
CA ALA A 130 19.07 -1.04 10.07
C ALA A 130 18.88 -0.63 8.61
N ALA A 131 19.58 -1.30 7.68
CA ALA A 131 19.44 -1.03 6.25
C ALA A 131 18.01 -1.30 5.76
N ARG A 132 17.37 -2.35 6.27
CA ARG A 132 15.97 -2.68 5.95
C ARG A 132 15.00 -1.62 6.47
N ALA A 133 15.16 -1.14 7.70
CA ALA A 133 14.31 -0.10 8.27
C ALA A 133 14.42 1.23 7.49
N GLU A 134 15.64 1.65 7.16
CA GLU A 134 15.89 2.86 6.37
C GLU A 134 15.25 2.75 4.98
N TYR A 135 15.45 1.62 4.30
CA TYR A 135 14.84 1.35 3.00
C TYR A 135 13.31 1.40 3.06
N LEU A 136 12.70 0.68 4.02
CA LEU A 136 11.24 0.58 4.12
C LEU A 136 10.60 1.92 4.44
N ALA A 137 11.22 2.75 5.29
CA ALA A 137 10.75 4.10 5.57
C ALA A 137 10.75 4.97 4.31
N ALA A 138 11.84 4.95 3.53
CA ALA A 138 11.95 5.70 2.28
C ALA A 138 10.97 5.20 1.20
N ALA A 139 10.86 3.88 1.04
CA ALA A 139 9.97 3.24 0.07
C ALA A 139 8.49 3.47 0.41
N TYR A 140 8.12 3.42 1.69
CA TYR A 140 6.76 3.69 2.14
C TYR A 140 6.35 5.13 1.90
N ARG A 141 7.24 6.10 2.20
CA ARG A 141 7.00 7.50 1.86
C ARG A 141 6.74 7.69 0.36
N GLN A 142 7.61 7.12 -0.48
CA GLN A 142 7.44 7.15 -1.94
C GLN A 142 6.07 6.57 -2.34
N TYR A 143 5.70 5.40 -1.80
CA TYR A 143 4.39 4.79 -2.05
C TYR A 143 3.23 5.75 -1.71
N LEU A 144 3.21 6.34 -0.51
CA LEU A 144 2.14 7.25 -0.10
C LEU A 144 2.05 8.48 -1.01
N GLU A 145 3.19 9.08 -1.35
CA GLU A 145 3.26 10.22 -2.28
C GLU A 145 2.67 9.87 -3.64
N LYS A 146 3.05 8.72 -4.21
CA LYS A 146 2.51 8.24 -5.50
C LYS A 146 1.01 7.95 -5.44
N MET A 147 0.53 7.40 -4.33
CA MET A 147 -0.91 7.12 -4.16
C MET A 147 -1.72 8.41 -4.08
N MET A 148 -1.24 9.42 -3.35
CA MET A 148 -1.88 10.73 -3.31
C MET A 148 -1.86 11.42 -4.68
N GLU A 149 -0.76 11.32 -5.43
CA GLU A 149 -0.61 11.94 -6.74
C GLU A 149 -1.66 11.45 -7.75
N ILE A 150 -2.05 10.18 -7.70
CA ILE A 150 -3.11 9.61 -8.55
C ILE A 150 -4.51 9.69 -7.92
N GLY A 151 -4.66 10.39 -6.80
CA GLY A 151 -5.94 10.60 -6.12
C GLY A 151 -6.45 9.40 -5.33
N LEU A 152 -5.56 8.53 -4.87
CA LEU A 152 -5.87 7.36 -4.03
C LEU A 152 -5.33 7.49 -2.60
N GLY A 153 -5.09 8.72 -2.12
CA GLY A 153 -4.57 8.95 -0.76
C GLY A 153 -5.48 8.42 0.36
N GLY A 154 -6.80 8.38 0.13
CA GLY A 154 -7.77 7.78 1.06
C GLY A 154 -7.85 6.25 0.99
N SER A 155 -7.04 5.61 0.15
CA SER A 155 -6.96 4.17 -0.07
C SER A 155 -5.48 3.77 -0.13
N THR A 156 -4.84 3.70 1.03
CA THR A 156 -3.42 3.33 1.15
C THR A 156 -3.23 2.20 2.14
N PHE A 157 -2.13 1.46 1.99
CA PHE A 157 -1.69 0.51 3.00
C PHE A 157 -1.17 1.24 4.24
N SER A 158 -1.37 0.64 5.41
CA SER A 158 -0.62 1.01 6.61
C SER A 158 0.85 0.58 6.47
N TYR A 159 1.73 1.14 7.29
CA TYR A 159 3.15 0.79 7.27
C TYR A 159 3.37 -0.70 7.54
N ALA A 160 2.73 -1.25 8.59
CA ALA A 160 2.80 -2.67 8.91
C ALA A 160 2.38 -3.56 7.72
N LYS A 161 1.33 -3.17 6.98
CA LYS A 161 0.88 -3.92 5.80
C LYS A 161 1.87 -3.81 4.64
N PHE A 162 2.48 -2.64 4.44
CA PHE A 162 3.53 -2.43 3.44
C PHE A 162 4.77 -3.29 3.74
N VAL A 163 5.21 -3.32 5.00
CA VAL A 163 6.34 -4.16 5.45
C VAL A 163 6.04 -5.65 5.27
N TYR A 164 4.82 -6.09 5.63
CA TYR A 164 4.39 -7.47 5.39
C TYR A 164 4.48 -7.84 3.90
N LEU A 165 4.00 -6.97 3.00
CA LEU A 165 4.07 -7.19 1.56
C LEU A 165 5.52 -7.25 1.06
N PHE A 166 6.41 -6.43 1.63
CA PHE A 166 7.83 -6.50 1.32
C PHE A 166 8.40 -7.88 1.67
N ASP A 167 8.18 -8.35 2.90
CA ASP A 167 8.71 -9.65 3.33
C ASP A 167 8.13 -10.82 2.52
N ASP A 168 6.83 -10.79 2.27
CA ASP A 168 6.13 -11.82 1.48
C ASP A 168 6.67 -11.90 0.05
N VAL A 169 6.88 -10.75 -0.60
CA VAL A 169 7.40 -10.69 -1.97
C VAL A 169 8.87 -11.09 -2.04
N MET A 170 9.69 -10.60 -1.10
CA MET A 170 11.13 -10.91 -1.05
C MET A 170 11.39 -12.38 -0.74
N ALA A 171 10.65 -12.99 0.19
CA ALA A 171 10.79 -14.41 0.51
C ALA A 171 10.42 -15.34 -0.65
N ARG A 172 9.65 -14.84 -1.63
CA ARG A 172 9.29 -15.55 -2.86
C ARG A 172 10.30 -15.34 -3.99
N GLY A 173 11.39 -14.62 -3.76
CA GLY A 173 12.41 -14.32 -4.77
C GLY A 173 11.93 -13.38 -5.87
N VAL A 174 10.90 -12.57 -5.59
CA VAL A 174 10.29 -11.65 -6.55
C VAL A 174 10.79 -10.22 -6.30
N ASP A 175 10.98 -9.45 -7.37
CA ASP A 175 11.39 -8.04 -7.28
C ASP A 175 10.24 -7.17 -6.73
N PHE A 176 10.36 -6.74 -5.47
CA PHE A 176 9.39 -5.89 -4.80
C PHE A 176 9.11 -4.56 -5.51
N ALA A 177 10.16 -3.87 -5.98
CA ALA A 177 10.02 -2.59 -6.65
C ALA A 177 9.25 -2.75 -7.97
N GLN A 178 9.57 -3.79 -8.74
CA GLN A 178 8.88 -4.09 -10.00
C GLN A 178 7.43 -4.53 -9.79
N ARG A 179 7.12 -5.24 -8.68
CA ARG A 179 5.73 -5.59 -8.32
C ARG A 179 4.90 -4.36 -8.00
N PHE A 180 5.42 -3.44 -7.19
CA PHE A 180 4.72 -2.19 -6.90
C PHE A 180 4.60 -1.28 -8.13
N GLU A 181 5.58 -1.28 -9.03
CA GLU A 181 5.51 -0.57 -10.32
C GLU A 181 4.38 -1.12 -11.21
N THR A 182 4.26 -2.44 -11.28
CA THR A 182 3.20 -3.13 -12.01
C THR A 182 1.83 -2.80 -11.42
N MET A 183 1.67 -2.96 -10.10
CA MET A 183 0.44 -2.62 -9.37
C MET A 183 0.04 -1.15 -9.60
N PHE A 184 0.99 -0.22 -9.53
CA PHE A 184 0.73 1.21 -9.80
C PHE A 184 0.24 1.45 -11.24
N GLY A 185 0.78 0.71 -12.21
CA GLY A 185 0.29 0.70 -13.58
C GLY A 185 -1.20 0.33 -13.68
N PHE A 186 -1.62 -0.71 -12.96
CA PHE A 186 -3.02 -1.13 -12.92
C PHE A 186 -3.91 -0.13 -12.18
N LEU A 187 -3.47 0.38 -11.03
CA LEU A 187 -4.22 1.39 -10.28
C LEU A 187 -4.52 2.64 -11.12
N LYS A 188 -3.57 3.09 -11.95
CA LYS A 188 -3.82 4.20 -12.88
C LYS A 188 -4.86 3.86 -13.95
N LYS A 189 -4.80 2.65 -14.52
CA LYS A 189 -5.79 2.19 -15.52
C LYS A 189 -7.19 2.10 -14.92
N ASP A 190 -7.30 1.56 -13.70
CA ASP A 190 -8.55 1.49 -12.97
C ASP A 190 -9.06 2.90 -12.66
N LYS A 191 -8.18 3.78 -12.18
CA LYS A 191 -8.52 5.17 -11.89
C LYS A 191 -9.05 5.92 -13.11
N GLN A 192 -8.56 5.63 -14.31
CA GLN A 192 -9.08 6.20 -15.55
C GLN A 192 -10.52 5.78 -15.87
N ARG A 193 -10.95 4.60 -15.40
CA ARG A 193 -12.23 3.97 -15.79
C ARG A 193 -13.28 3.99 -14.67
N LEU A 194 -12.84 3.97 -13.42
CA LEU A 194 -13.69 3.78 -12.25
C LEU A 194 -13.75 5.06 -11.42
N ALA A 195 -14.96 5.42 -11.00
CA ALA A 195 -15.17 6.45 -10.01
C ALA A 195 -14.63 5.99 -8.64
N VAL A 196 -14.16 6.95 -7.85
CA VAL A 196 -13.70 6.69 -6.48
C VAL A 196 -14.60 7.42 -5.49
N ASN A 197 -14.80 6.82 -4.33
CA ASN A 197 -15.50 7.49 -3.24
C ASN A 197 -14.57 8.55 -2.63
N GLU A 198 -15.00 9.82 -2.70
CA GLU A 198 -14.28 10.99 -2.18
C GLU A 198 -14.76 11.42 -0.79
N SER A 199 -15.84 10.81 -0.28
CA SER A 199 -16.42 11.13 1.02
C SER A 199 -15.44 10.83 2.16
N GLN A 200 -15.36 11.77 3.09
CA GLN A 200 -14.69 11.56 4.37
C GLN A 200 -15.65 10.86 5.34
N PRO A 201 -15.13 10.05 6.28
CA PRO A 201 -15.97 9.52 7.34
C PRO A 201 -16.38 10.66 8.30
N ASP A 202 -17.62 10.63 8.78
CA ASP A 202 -18.16 11.65 9.70
C ASP A 202 -17.46 11.67 11.07
N SER A 203 -16.82 10.56 11.43
CA SER A 203 -16.00 10.45 12.64
C SER A 203 -14.79 9.54 12.41
N LEU A 204 -13.73 9.81 13.16
CA LEU A 204 -12.49 9.06 13.12
C LEU A 204 -12.27 8.44 14.50
N ALA A 205 -12.39 7.11 14.60
CA ALA A 205 -11.92 6.37 15.77
C ALA A 205 -10.40 6.17 15.62
N LEU A 206 -9.63 7.20 15.97
CA LEU A 206 -8.18 7.22 15.91
C LEU A 206 -7.57 7.50 17.29
N GLN A 207 -6.38 6.95 17.49
CA GLN A 207 -5.56 7.07 18.69
C GLN A 207 -4.16 7.49 18.23
N LEU A 208 -3.57 8.48 18.91
CA LEU A 208 -2.28 9.06 18.49
C LEU A 208 -1.14 8.05 18.57
N GLU A 209 -1.26 7.06 19.46
CA GLU A 209 -0.32 5.95 19.62
C GLU A 209 -0.25 5.05 18.37
N HIS A 210 -1.26 5.14 17.50
CA HIS A 210 -1.30 4.44 16.22
C HIS A 210 -1.03 5.35 15.03
N CYS A 211 -0.40 6.50 15.28
CA CYS A 211 0.05 7.42 14.26
C CYS A 211 1.58 7.48 14.22
N ASP A 212 2.11 7.54 13.01
CA ASP A 212 3.53 7.73 12.75
C ASP A 212 3.72 8.94 11.84
N GLN A 213 4.73 9.75 12.12
CA GLN A 213 5.15 10.79 11.20
C GLN A 213 5.85 10.14 9.99
N VAL A 214 5.46 10.53 8.77
CA VAL A 214 6.07 10.06 7.53
C VAL A 214 6.75 11.22 6.82
N GLY A 215 8.07 11.32 7.02
CA GLY A 215 8.83 12.48 6.56
C GLY A 215 8.36 13.77 7.24
N ARG A 216 8.42 14.91 6.54
CA ARG A 216 8.09 16.21 7.15
C ARG A 216 6.65 16.67 6.93
N GLN A 217 5.96 16.06 5.98
CA GLN A 217 4.71 16.58 5.41
C GLN A 217 3.50 15.71 5.72
N LEU A 218 3.70 14.50 6.23
CA LEU A 218 2.63 13.52 6.41
C LEU A 218 2.65 12.94 7.81
N VAL A 219 1.44 12.63 8.29
CA VAL A 219 1.21 11.75 9.43
C VAL A 219 0.30 10.63 8.94
N ALA A 220 0.66 9.37 9.19
CA ALA A 220 -0.14 8.21 8.85
C ALA A 220 -0.68 7.57 10.13
N CYS A 221 -1.99 7.42 10.23
CA CYS A 221 -2.67 6.82 11.38
C CYS A 221 -3.45 5.58 10.97
N ASN A 222 -3.38 4.52 11.75
CA ASN A 222 -4.08 3.27 11.48
C ASN A 222 -5.01 2.89 12.64
N ASN A 223 -6.26 2.54 12.36
CA ASN A 223 -7.19 2.02 13.38
C ASN A 223 -7.41 0.51 13.29
N GLY A 224 -6.49 -0.20 12.63
CA GLY A 224 -6.58 -1.65 12.37
C GLY A 224 -7.47 -2.00 11.18
N ARG A 225 -8.37 -1.11 10.75
CA ARG A 225 -9.24 -1.33 9.57
C ARG A 225 -8.80 -0.52 8.36
N LYS A 226 -8.33 0.71 8.58
CA LYS A 226 -7.99 1.65 7.52
C LYS A 226 -6.78 2.50 7.91
N ASN A 227 -5.95 2.77 6.91
CA ASN A 227 -4.90 3.77 6.99
C ASN A 227 -5.47 5.16 6.61
N TYR A 228 -5.21 6.14 7.46
CA TYR A 228 -5.59 7.53 7.29
C TYR A 228 -4.32 8.36 7.14
N LEU A 229 -4.31 9.26 6.16
CA LEU A 229 -3.18 10.17 5.96
C LEU A 229 -3.63 11.58 6.30
N PHE A 230 -2.81 12.30 7.03
CA PHE A 230 -2.94 13.73 7.26
C PHE A 230 -1.76 14.44 6.61
N ARG A 231 -2.04 15.46 5.81
CA ARG A 231 -1.01 16.23 5.10
C ARG A 231 -0.92 17.63 5.70
N ARG A 232 0.29 18.03 6.07
CA ARG A 232 0.58 19.37 6.58
C ARG A 232 0.02 20.44 5.62
N GLN A 233 -0.60 21.44 6.19
CA GLN A 233 -0.97 22.67 5.50
C GLN A 233 0.05 23.75 5.87
N ASP A 234 0.40 24.55 4.87
CA ASP A 234 1.19 25.77 5.05
C ASP A 234 0.27 26.97 5.35
#